data_AF-A0A9R0XLB9-F1
#
_entry.id   AF-A0A9R0XLB9-F1
#
_cell.length_a   1.000
_cell.length_b   1.000
_cell.length_c   1.000
_cell.angle_alpha   90.00
_cell.angle_beta   90.00
_cell.angle_gamma   90.00
#
_symmetry.space_group_name_H-M   'P 1'
#
loop_
_entity.id
_entity.type
_entity.pdbx_description
1 polymer ?
#
loop_
_entity_poly.entity_id
_entity_poly.type
_entity_poly.pdbx_seq_one_letter_code
_entity_poly.pdbx_strand_id
1 'polypeptide(L)'
;MAPTTTGPVVDERFCAPHATAFTVSKKPERNMSIRDDADGAAVMRVEGQLWCWPRRSILLDAASCQTVVTVKRCPSLLPVTRRWEAFRGGSTSPEELLFATVSQPWVFSRGVVHVHLAGGNRRYSERRVDYVVVCGGQDGRECTVSLGRANGPAVAKINRTTEPSDEQPEYRVSVNPGVDRAFILALTVILDEIRVDESWRHRN
;
A
#
# COMPACT_ATOMS: atom_id res chain seq x y z
N MET A 1 -3.92 -1.90 27.86
CA MET A 1 -2.81 -1.06 27.38
C MET A 1 -3.09 -0.78 25.91
N ALA A 2 -3.49 0.44 25.55
CA ALA A 2 -3.75 0.79 24.16
C ALA A 2 -2.43 0.72 23.37
N PRO A 3 -2.41 0.18 22.14
CA PRO A 3 -1.21 0.21 21.32
C PRO A 3 -0.81 1.67 21.12
N THR A 4 0.46 1.97 21.34
CA THR A 4 1.07 3.28 21.08
C THR A 4 0.77 3.67 19.63
N THR A 5 -0.14 4.61 19.43
CA THR A 5 -0.56 5.06 18.12
C THR A 5 0.64 5.74 17.46
N THR A 6 1.27 5.07 16.50
CA THR A 6 2.04 5.76 15.47
C THR A 6 1.09 6.78 14.87
N GLY A 7 1.46 8.06 14.89
CA GLY A 7 0.65 9.14 14.34
C GLY A 7 0.26 8.91 12.87
N PRO A 8 -0.60 9.76 12.30
CA PRO A 8 -0.98 9.67 10.90
C PRO A 8 0.26 9.62 10.00
N VAL A 9 0.23 8.76 8.97
CA VAL A 9 1.35 8.64 8.03
C VAL A 9 1.22 9.66 6.91
N VAL A 10 0.01 9.81 6.36
CA VAL A 10 -0.34 10.78 5.34
C VAL A 10 -0.90 12.04 6.01
N ASP A 11 -2.02 11.94 6.73
CA ASP A 11 -2.68 13.10 7.33
C ASP A 11 -3.75 12.68 8.35
N GLU A 12 -3.95 13.47 9.41
CA GLU A 12 -4.96 13.19 10.46
C GLU A 12 -6.38 13.11 9.89
N ARG A 13 -6.68 13.84 8.81
CA ARG A 13 -8.01 13.81 8.16
C ARG A 13 -8.38 12.43 7.60
N PHE A 14 -7.40 11.54 7.44
CA PHE A 14 -7.59 10.17 6.97
C PHE A 14 -7.74 9.16 8.13
N CYS A 15 -7.62 9.59 9.39
CA CYS A 15 -7.85 8.75 10.56
C CYS A 15 -9.32 8.85 11.00
N ALA A 16 -10.07 7.76 10.85
CA ALA A 16 -11.45 7.68 11.33
C ALA A 16 -11.52 7.19 12.78
N PRO A 17 -12.44 7.68 13.63
CA PRO A 17 -12.61 7.18 15.00
C PRO A 17 -13.21 5.78 15.07
N HIS A 18 -13.65 5.22 13.94
CA HIS A 18 -14.33 3.93 13.85
C HIS A 18 -13.65 3.07 12.78
N ALA A 19 -13.88 1.76 12.82
CA ALA A 19 -13.35 0.86 11.81
C ALA A 19 -14.00 1.18 10.46
N THR A 20 -13.20 1.15 9.39
CA THR A 20 -13.66 1.45 8.03
C THR A 20 -13.34 0.28 7.11
N ALA A 21 -14.17 0.10 6.09
CA ALA A 21 -13.99 -0.94 5.09
C ALA A 21 -14.12 -0.33 3.70
N PHE A 22 -13.28 -0.80 2.78
CA PHE A 22 -13.24 -0.28 1.42
C PHE A 22 -13.16 -1.42 0.42
N THR A 23 -13.83 -1.22 -0.71
CA THR A 23 -13.70 -2.05 -1.90
C THR A 23 -12.82 -1.33 -2.91
N VAL A 24 -11.71 -1.96 -3.29
CA VAL A 24 -10.77 -1.47 -4.30
C VAL A 24 -10.88 -2.33 -5.55
N SER A 25 -11.42 -1.77 -6.63
CA SER A 25 -11.58 -2.48 -7.91
C SER A 25 -10.55 -1.97 -8.91
N LYS A 26 -9.73 -2.87 -9.44
CA LYS A 26 -8.81 -2.55 -10.53
C LYS A 26 -9.56 -2.41 -11.85
N LYS A 27 -9.18 -1.41 -12.62
CA LYS A 27 -9.70 -1.07 -13.94
C LYS A 27 -8.59 -1.24 -14.98
N PRO A 28 -8.93 -1.18 -16.29
CA PRO A 28 -7.93 -1.10 -17.35
C PRO A 28 -6.90 0.01 -17.09
N GLU A 29 -5.75 -0.10 -17.77
CA GLU A 29 -4.69 0.90 -17.72
C GLU A 29 -4.05 1.12 -16.34
N ARG A 30 -4.15 0.12 -15.44
CA ARG A 30 -3.67 0.17 -14.04
C ARG A 30 -4.42 1.18 -13.16
N ASN A 31 -5.57 1.66 -13.62
CA ASN A 31 -6.43 2.52 -12.83
C ASN A 31 -7.13 1.70 -11.73
N MET A 32 -7.51 2.34 -10.62
CA MET A 32 -8.32 1.70 -9.59
C MET A 32 -9.36 2.66 -9.05
N SER A 33 -10.51 2.12 -8.65
CA SER A 33 -11.53 2.87 -7.92
C SER A 33 -11.68 2.32 -6.51
N ILE A 34 -11.70 3.21 -5.53
CA ILE A 34 -11.84 2.87 -4.11
C ILE A 34 -13.17 3.43 -3.62
N ARG A 35 -14.03 2.56 -3.09
CA ARG A 35 -15.32 2.93 -2.49
C ARG A 35 -15.38 2.54 -1.03
N ASP A 36 -16.09 3.33 -0.25
CA ASP A 36 -16.46 2.96 1.12
C ASP A 36 -17.55 1.89 1.09
N ASP A 37 -17.41 0.85 1.89
CA ASP A 37 -18.39 -0.25 1.94
C ASP A 37 -19.66 0.13 2.70
N ALA A 38 -19.62 1.16 3.55
CA ALA A 38 -20.75 1.56 4.38
C ALA A 38 -21.87 2.24 3.57
N ASP A 39 -21.50 3.10 2.62
CA ASP A 39 -22.44 3.89 1.81
C ASP A 39 -22.23 3.74 0.29
N GLY A 40 -21.17 3.04 -0.13
CA GLY A 40 -20.82 2.87 -1.55
C GLY A 40 -20.19 4.11 -2.19
N ALA A 41 -19.90 5.16 -1.41
CA ALA A 41 -19.35 6.41 -1.92
C ALA A 41 -17.93 6.23 -2.44
N ALA A 42 -17.59 6.93 -3.52
CA ALA A 42 -16.21 6.95 -4.01
C ALA A 42 -15.33 7.78 -3.05
N VAL A 43 -14.29 7.16 -2.50
CA VAL A 43 -13.37 7.81 -1.54
C VAL A 43 -12.10 8.26 -2.24
N MET A 44 -11.51 7.39 -3.07
CA MET A 44 -10.28 7.66 -3.79
C MET A 44 -10.28 7.01 -5.17
N ARG A 45 -9.41 7.52 -6.04
CA ARG A 45 -9.11 6.93 -7.35
C ARG A 45 -7.61 6.80 -7.50
N VAL A 46 -7.19 5.75 -8.19
CA VAL A 46 -5.78 5.52 -8.53
C VAL A 46 -5.63 5.66 -10.03
N GLU A 47 -4.70 6.51 -10.45
CA GLU A 47 -4.31 6.65 -11.85
C GLU A 47 -2.93 6.06 -12.05
N GLY A 48 -2.85 5.04 -12.90
CA GLY A 48 -1.60 4.37 -13.22
C GLY A 48 -0.90 5.04 -14.38
N GLN A 49 0.31 5.57 -14.17
CA GLN A 49 1.06 6.22 -15.25
C GLN A 49 1.79 5.16 -16.09
N LEU A 50 1.21 4.82 -17.25
CA LEU A 50 1.73 3.79 -18.17
C LEU A 50 3.00 4.22 -18.92
N TRP A 51 3.13 5.52 -19.18
CA TRP A 51 4.18 6.08 -20.05
C TRP A 51 5.43 6.56 -19.29
N CYS A 52 5.41 6.53 -17.95
CA CYS A 52 6.53 6.99 -17.15
C CYS A 52 7.38 5.82 -16.67
N TRP A 53 8.66 5.86 -17.01
CA TRP A 53 9.68 5.02 -16.39
C TRP A 53 10.49 5.84 -15.37
N PRO A 54 10.63 5.36 -14.13
CA PRO A 54 9.99 4.16 -13.57
C PRO A 54 8.47 4.36 -13.38
N ARG A 55 7.73 3.24 -13.38
CA ARG A 55 6.26 3.20 -13.20
C ARG A 55 5.85 3.95 -11.94
N ARG A 56 4.78 4.74 -12.07
CA ARG A 56 4.15 5.50 -10.99
C ARG A 56 2.66 5.18 -10.91
N SER A 57 2.09 5.35 -9.73
CA SER A 57 0.65 5.30 -9.46
C SER A 57 0.29 6.45 -8.54
N ILE A 58 -0.76 7.19 -8.89
CA ILE A 58 -1.15 8.42 -8.20
C ILE A 58 -2.50 8.17 -7.53
N LEU A 59 -2.56 8.29 -6.21
CA LEU A 59 -3.80 8.27 -5.43
C LEU A 59 -4.37 9.68 -5.37
N LEU A 60 -5.59 9.84 -5.88
CA LEU A 60 -6.38 11.06 -5.89
C LEU A 60 -7.56 10.91 -4.93
N ASP A 61 -7.86 11.97 -4.20
CA ASP A 61 -9.10 12.09 -3.44
C ASP A 61 -10.29 12.21 -4.42
N ALA A 62 -11.35 11.42 -4.22
CA ALA A 62 -12.44 11.35 -5.19
C ALA A 62 -13.33 12.60 -5.21
N ALA A 63 -13.40 13.35 -4.12
CA ALA A 63 -14.25 14.54 -4.00
C ALA A 63 -13.54 15.80 -4.51
N SER A 64 -12.27 15.98 -4.14
CA SER A 64 -11.47 17.16 -4.45
C SER A 64 -10.58 17.01 -5.68
N CYS A 65 -10.40 15.78 -6.19
CA CYS A 65 -9.43 15.45 -7.24
C CYS A 65 -7.98 15.88 -6.92
N GLN A 66 -7.67 16.11 -5.64
CA GLN A 66 -6.32 16.43 -5.20
C GLN A 66 -5.47 15.17 -5.06
N THR A 67 -4.20 15.27 -5.43
CA THR A 67 -3.24 14.20 -5.18
C THR A 67 -2.98 14.04 -3.69
N VAL A 68 -3.18 12.83 -3.20
CA VAL A 68 -2.96 12.45 -1.80
C VAL A 68 -1.60 11.78 -1.65
N VAL A 69 -1.33 10.75 -2.46
CA VAL A 69 -0.07 9.99 -2.43
C VAL A 69 0.38 9.68 -3.85
N THR A 70 1.67 9.84 -4.12
CA THR A 70 2.32 9.30 -5.33
C THR A 70 3.16 8.10 -4.94
N VAL A 71 2.88 6.94 -5.53
CA VAL A 71 3.66 5.72 -5.39
C VAL A 71 4.57 5.57 -6.60
N LYS A 72 5.84 5.22 -6.36
CA LYS A 72 6.83 5.01 -7.41
C LYS A 72 7.64 3.76 -7.11
N ARG A 73 7.88 2.97 -8.16
CA ARG A 73 8.85 1.88 -8.10
C ARG A 73 10.27 2.45 -8.17
N CYS A 74 11.12 2.09 -7.21
CA CYS A 74 12.51 2.53 -7.15
C CYS A 74 13.47 1.34 -7.36
N PRO A 75 14.63 1.58 -8.00
CA PRO A 75 15.67 0.57 -8.07
C PRO A 75 16.16 0.23 -6.66
N SER A 76 16.42 -1.05 -6.41
CA SER A 76 17.02 -1.50 -5.15
C SER A 76 18.50 -1.82 -5.38
N LEU A 77 19.33 -1.62 -4.34
CA LEU A 77 20.75 -1.94 -4.36
C LEU A 77 21.01 -3.44 -4.52
N LEU A 78 20.07 -4.29 -4.05
CA LEU A 78 20.13 -5.73 -4.23
C LEU A 78 19.19 -6.17 -5.37
N PRO A 79 19.67 -6.93 -6.39
CA PRO A 79 18.89 -7.31 -7.58
C PRO A 79 17.60 -8.10 -7.27
N VAL A 80 17.59 -8.72 -6.10
CA VAL A 80 16.58 -9.66 -5.62
C VAL A 80 15.46 -8.93 -4.87
N THR A 81 15.80 -7.85 -4.17
CA THR A 81 14.83 -7.05 -3.43
C THR A 81 14.12 -6.05 -4.34
N ARG A 82 12.90 -5.70 -3.98
CA ARG A 82 12.11 -4.70 -4.69
C ARG A 82 11.71 -3.59 -3.73
N ARG A 83 11.75 -2.34 -4.21
CA ARG A 83 11.49 -1.16 -3.40
C ARG A 83 10.43 -0.29 -4.07
N TRP A 84 9.46 0.13 -3.29
CA TRP A 84 8.51 1.19 -3.65
C TRP A 84 8.59 2.30 -2.63
N GLU A 85 8.40 3.52 -3.10
CA GLU A 85 8.40 4.72 -2.28
C GLU A 85 7.08 5.46 -2.49
N ALA A 86 6.48 5.88 -1.39
CA ALA A 86 5.25 6.64 -1.36
C ALA A 86 5.55 8.06 -0.88
N PHE A 87 5.14 9.04 -1.67
CA PHE A 87 5.36 10.45 -1.46
C PHE A 87 4.03 11.16 -1.24
N ARG A 88 4.05 12.21 -0.43
CA ARG A 88 2.92 13.11 -0.20
C ARG A 88 2.66 13.93 -1.46
N GLY A 89 1.39 14.03 -1.85
CA GLY A 89 0.97 14.81 -3.01
C GLY A 89 1.53 14.29 -4.34
N GLY A 90 1.67 15.19 -5.32
CA GLY A 90 2.14 14.88 -6.68
C GLY A 90 3.66 14.92 -6.86
N SER A 91 4.41 15.25 -5.81
CA SER A 91 5.86 15.37 -5.85
C SER A 91 6.54 14.02 -5.63
N THR A 92 7.77 13.88 -6.10
CA THR A 92 8.65 12.75 -5.77
C THR A 92 9.94 13.24 -5.11
N SER A 93 9.88 14.39 -4.43
CA SER A 93 11.02 14.93 -3.71
C SER A 93 11.28 14.11 -2.43
N PRO A 94 12.53 13.99 -1.97
CA PRO A 94 12.85 13.27 -0.73
C PRO A 94 12.16 13.84 0.51
N GLU A 95 11.85 15.14 0.52
CA GLU A 95 11.17 15.83 1.63
C GLU A 95 9.71 15.40 1.77
N GLU A 96 9.10 14.99 0.66
CA GLU A 96 7.71 14.53 0.61
C GLU A 96 7.61 13.01 0.81
N LEU A 97 8.72 12.30 1.01
CA LEU A 97 8.68 10.86 1.26
C LEU A 97 7.91 10.58 2.56
N LEU A 98 6.91 9.70 2.48
CA LEU A 98 6.10 9.28 3.62
C LEU A 98 6.57 7.93 4.15
N PHE A 99 6.78 6.97 3.25
CA PHE A 99 7.26 5.64 3.60
C PHE A 99 7.88 4.93 2.38
N ALA A 100 8.73 3.96 2.68
CA ALA A 100 9.31 3.04 1.71
C ALA A 100 8.91 1.61 2.07
N THR A 101 8.56 0.82 1.06
CA THR A 101 8.28 -0.61 1.22
C THR A 101 9.35 -1.42 0.54
N VAL A 102 9.87 -2.42 1.24
CA VAL A 102 10.83 -3.39 0.71
C VAL A 102 10.16 -4.75 0.68
N SER A 103 10.02 -5.30 -0.52
CA SER A 103 9.52 -6.66 -0.74
C SER A 103 10.69 -7.61 -0.95
N GLN A 104 10.65 -8.74 -0.23
CA GLN A 104 11.50 -9.89 -0.51
C GLN A 104 10.82 -10.79 -1.54
N PRO A 105 11.56 -11.56 -2.36
CA PRO A 105 10.94 -12.44 -3.35
C PRO A 105 10.01 -13.45 -2.68
N TRP A 106 8.87 -13.72 -3.34
CA TRP A 106 7.88 -14.66 -2.84
C TRP A 106 8.44 -16.06 -2.55
N VAL A 107 9.38 -16.52 -3.38
CA VAL A 107 10.08 -17.82 -3.26
C VAL A 107 10.71 -18.02 -1.88
N PHE A 108 11.16 -16.95 -1.22
CA PHE A 108 11.87 -17.04 0.06
C PHE A 108 11.04 -16.62 1.29
N SER A 109 9.94 -15.89 1.11
CA SER A 109 9.33 -15.17 2.24
C SER A 109 7.81 -15.23 2.35
N ARG A 110 7.08 -15.98 1.48
CA ARG A 110 5.60 -16.02 1.50
C ARG A 110 5.00 -14.60 1.61
N GLY A 111 5.32 -13.73 0.65
CA GLY A 111 4.66 -12.43 0.53
C GLY A 111 4.84 -11.48 1.72
N VAL A 112 6.03 -11.43 2.32
CA VAL A 112 6.34 -10.47 3.39
C VAL A 112 6.86 -9.17 2.79
N VAL A 113 6.23 -8.06 3.17
CA VAL A 113 6.63 -6.71 2.80
C VAL A 113 6.95 -5.92 4.06
N HIS A 114 8.16 -5.37 4.12
CA HIS A 114 8.58 -4.47 5.20
C HIS A 114 8.25 -3.03 4.82
N VAL A 115 7.65 -2.30 5.75
CA VAL A 115 7.31 -0.88 5.58
C VAL A 115 8.16 -0.07 6.56
N HIS A 116 8.83 0.94 6.03
CA HIS A 116 9.70 1.85 6.76
C HIS A 116 9.14 3.26 6.59
N LEU A 117 8.73 3.89 7.69
CA LEU A 117 8.25 5.27 7.64
C LEU A 117 9.43 6.24 7.44
N ALA A 118 9.21 7.27 6.65
CA ALA A 118 10.08 8.42 6.61
C ALA A 118 9.76 9.29 7.82
N GLY A 119 10.62 9.26 8.83
CA GLY A 119 10.33 10.00 10.05
C GLY A 119 10.64 11.49 9.88
N GLY A 120 9.69 12.35 10.26
CA GLY A 120 9.96 13.78 10.44
C GLY A 120 11.14 13.98 11.40
N ASN A 121 12.22 14.60 10.91
CA ASN A 121 13.53 14.74 11.58
C ASN A 121 14.24 13.44 12.01
N ARG A 122 13.76 12.26 11.62
CA ARG A 122 14.43 10.99 11.91
C ARG A 122 15.12 10.50 10.65
N ARG A 123 16.46 10.58 10.66
CA ARG A 123 17.33 10.08 9.60
C ARG A 123 16.89 8.66 9.21
N TYR A 124 16.56 8.48 7.93
CA TYR A 124 16.21 7.20 7.33
C TYR A 124 17.20 6.13 7.79
N SER A 125 16.73 5.20 8.61
CA SER A 125 17.48 4.01 8.97
C SER A 125 16.69 2.81 8.50
N GLU A 126 17.15 2.15 7.43
CA GLU A 126 16.66 0.83 6.96
C GLU A 126 16.63 -0.25 8.06
N ARG A 127 17.18 0.06 9.24
CA ARG A 127 17.34 -0.84 10.38
C ARG A 127 16.08 -0.98 11.24
N ARG A 128 15.06 -0.12 11.10
CA ARG A 128 13.77 -0.26 11.81
C ARG A 128 12.64 -0.47 10.83
N VAL A 129 11.87 -1.53 11.07
CA VAL A 129 10.63 -1.85 10.36
C VAL A 129 9.48 -1.31 11.21
N ASP A 130 8.69 -0.41 10.64
CA ASP A 130 7.57 0.24 11.35
C ASP A 130 6.26 -0.53 11.16
N TYR A 131 6.06 -1.11 9.98
CA TYR A 131 4.97 -2.07 9.72
C TYR A 131 5.48 -3.26 8.93
N VAL A 132 4.82 -4.40 9.14
CA VAL A 132 5.03 -5.60 8.34
C VAL A 132 3.70 -5.98 7.73
N VAL A 133 3.71 -6.17 6.41
CA VAL A 133 2.60 -6.81 5.71
C VAL A 133 2.97 -8.27 5.49
N VAL A 134 2.09 -9.17 5.92
CA VAL A 134 2.24 -10.61 5.69
C VAL A 134 1.08 -11.06 4.82
N CYS A 135 1.37 -11.53 3.61
CA CYS A 135 0.38 -12.11 2.71
C CYS A 135 0.41 -13.64 2.79
N GLY A 136 -0.67 -14.23 3.29
CA GLY A 136 -0.86 -15.66 3.44
C GLY A 136 -2.14 -16.17 2.79
N GLY A 137 -2.57 -17.36 3.21
CA GLY A 137 -3.67 -18.10 2.62
C GLY A 137 -3.22 -19.02 1.48
N GLN A 138 -4.17 -19.78 0.92
CA GLN A 138 -3.91 -20.81 -0.08
C GLN A 138 -3.19 -20.27 -1.33
N ASP A 139 -3.48 -19.00 -1.71
CA ASP A 139 -2.85 -18.34 -2.86
C ASP A 139 -2.28 -16.92 -2.55
N GLY A 140 -1.97 -16.60 -1.29
CA GLY A 140 -1.41 -15.27 -0.95
C GLY A 140 -2.41 -14.10 -1.06
N ARG A 141 -3.71 -14.40 -0.98
CA ARG A 141 -4.81 -13.44 -1.13
C ARG A 141 -5.10 -12.64 0.13
N GLU A 142 -4.83 -13.19 1.31
CA GLU A 142 -5.10 -12.56 2.59
C GLU A 142 -3.83 -11.89 3.10
N CYS A 143 -3.81 -10.57 3.13
CA CYS A 143 -2.70 -9.79 3.66
C CYS A 143 -3.10 -9.10 4.96
N THR A 144 -2.27 -9.27 6.00
CA THR A 144 -2.46 -8.56 7.28
C THR A 144 -1.34 -7.54 7.44
N VAL A 145 -1.71 -6.30 7.76
CA VAL A 145 -0.79 -5.21 8.08
C VAL A 145 -0.66 -5.14 9.60
N SER A 146 0.55 -5.32 10.11
CA SER A 146 0.86 -5.36 11.55
C SER A 146 1.90 -4.31 11.92
N LEU A 147 1.77 -3.73 13.12
CA LEU A 147 2.73 -2.76 13.64
C LEU A 147 4.05 -3.44 14.07
N GLY A 148 5.18 -2.94 13.57
CA GLY A 148 6.56 -3.24 13.96
C GLY A 148 7.08 -4.62 13.57
N ARG A 149 6.25 -5.67 13.62
CA ARG A 149 6.62 -7.06 13.30
C ARG A 149 5.43 -7.85 12.79
N ALA A 150 5.70 -8.98 12.14
CA ALA A 150 4.67 -9.88 11.58
C ALA A 150 3.59 -10.27 12.61
N ASN A 151 4.00 -10.66 13.83
CA ASN A 151 3.10 -11.00 14.94
C ASN A 151 2.81 -9.79 15.85
N GLY A 152 2.82 -8.58 15.29
CA GLY A 152 2.46 -7.36 15.99
C GLY A 152 0.94 -7.16 16.03
N PRO A 153 0.46 -6.10 16.70
CA PRO A 153 -0.94 -5.69 16.62
C PRO A 153 -1.33 -5.44 15.16
N ALA A 154 -2.35 -6.16 14.67
CA ALA A 154 -2.90 -5.94 13.35
C ALA A 154 -3.60 -4.58 13.31
N VAL A 155 -3.32 -3.79 12.28
CA VAL A 155 -3.90 -2.45 12.07
C VAL A 155 -4.83 -2.41 10.85
N ALA A 156 -4.63 -3.32 9.90
CA ALA A 156 -5.50 -3.46 8.75
C ALA A 156 -5.42 -4.86 8.13
N LYS A 157 -6.43 -5.20 7.34
CA LYS A 157 -6.48 -6.40 6.50
C LYS A 157 -6.75 -6.00 5.05
N ILE A 158 -6.09 -6.66 4.11
CA ILE A 158 -6.20 -6.43 2.66
C ILE A 158 -6.38 -7.80 2.01
N ASN A 159 -7.59 -8.09 1.55
CA ASN A 159 -7.97 -9.40 1.02
C ASN A 159 -8.32 -9.28 -0.45
N ARG A 160 -7.60 -9.99 -1.31
CA ARG A 160 -7.98 -10.13 -2.73
C ARG A 160 -9.16 -11.09 -2.84
N THR A 161 -10.29 -10.63 -3.36
CA THR A 161 -11.51 -11.43 -3.51
C THR A 161 -11.54 -12.23 -4.81
N THR A 162 -10.76 -11.81 -5.80
CA THR A 162 -10.67 -12.43 -7.12
C THR A 162 -9.55 -13.47 -7.22
N GLU A 163 -9.56 -14.25 -8.30
CA GLU A 163 -8.51 -15.23 -8.58
C GLU A 163 -7.19 -14.52 -8.91
N PRO A 164 -6.01 -15.11 -8.59
CA PRO A 164 -4.70 -14.53 -8.91
C PRO A 164 -4.51 -14.22 -10.40
N SER A 165 -5.15 -15.02 -11.27
CA SER A 165 -5.14 -14.88 -12.72
C SER A 165 -5.96 -13.72 -13.26
N ASP A 166 -6.88 -13.15 -12.46
CA ASP A 166 -7.75 -12.08 -12.93
C ASP A 166 -6.96 -10.80 -13.20
N GLU A 167 -7.16 -10.24 -14.39
CA GLU A 167 -6.47 -9.01 -14.84
C GLU A 167 -6.99 -7.75 -14.12
N GLN A 168 -8.22 -7.81 -13.62
CA GLN A 168 -8.93 -6.74 -12.92
C GLN A 168 -9.34 -7.19 -11.52
N PRO A 169 -8.38 -7.42 -10.61
CA PRO A 169 -8.69 -7.86 -9.27
C PRO A 169 -9.48 -6.85 -8.47
N GLU A 170 -10.23 -7.40 -7.52
CA GLU A 170 -10.88 -6.65 -6.46
C GLU A 170 -10.24 -6.98 -5.12
N TYR A 171 -10.09 -5.98 -4.27
CA TYR A 171 -9.57 -6.10 -2.92
C TYR A 171 -10.58 -5.54 -1.93
N ARG A 172 -10.81 -6.28 -0.84
CA ARG A 172 -11.50 -5.81 0.35
C ARG A 172 -10.49 -5.39 1.39
N VAL A 173 -10.56 -4.14 1.80
CA VAL A 173 -9.66 -3.54 2.77
C VAL A 173 -10.44 -3.23 4.03
N SER A 174 -9.92 -3.63 5.19
CA SER A 174 -10.49 -3.28 6.49
C SER A 174 -9.43 -2.57 7.31
N VAL A 175 -9.76 -1.40 7.85
CA VAL A 175 -8.85 -0.51 8.56
C VAL A 175 -9.37 -0.29 9.98
N ASN A 176 -8.51 -0.50 10.97
CA ASN A 176 -8.88 -0.31 12.37
C ASN A 176 -9.06 1.18 12.71
N PRO A 177 -9.84 1.49 13.77
CA PRO A 177 -10.00 2.86 14.25
C PRO A 177 -8.67 3.57 14.52
N GLY A 178 -8.58 4.85 14.15
CA GLY A 178 -7.41 5.71 14.36
C GLY A 178 -6.26 5.46 13.39
N VAL A 179 -6.34 4.44 12.52
CA VAL A 179 -5.32 4.16 11.50
C VAL A 179 -5.60 5.03 10.27
N ASP A 180 -4.53 5.55 9.67
CA ASP A 180 -4.61 6.36 8.45
C ASP A 180 -5.05 5.50 7.26
N ARG A 181 -6.27 5.75 6.75
CA ARG A 181 -6.83 4.98 5.62
C ARG A 181 -6.11 5.25 4.30
N ALA A 182 -5.60 6.47 4.07
CA ALA A 182 -4.88 6.79 2.84
C ALA A 182 -3.57 5.99 2.76
N PHE A 183 -2.90 5.83 3.89
CA PHE A 183 -1.72 4.97 4.02
C PHE A 183 -2.03 3.51 3.67
N ILE A 184 -3.08 2.93 4.25
CA ILE A 184 -3.45 1.53 3.96
C ILE A 184 -3.85 1.35 2.49
N LEU A 185 -4.60 2.30 1.92
CA LEU A 185 -4.97 2.26 0.50
C LEU A 185 -3.75 2.37 -0.42
N ALA A 186 -2.76 3.19 -0.07
CA ALA A 186 -1.48 3.25 -0.79
C ALA A 186 -0.71 1.92 -0.71
N LEU A 187 -0.71 1.24 0.45
CA LEU A 187 -0.14 -0.11 0.58
C LEU A 187 -0.87 -1.12 -0.31
N THR A 188 -2.19 -1.05 -0.43
CA THR A 188 -2.96 -1.92 -1.33
C THR A 188 -2.51 -1.76 -2.79
N VAL A 189 -2.26 -0.52 -3.23
CA VAL A 189 -1.73 -0.24 -4.59
C VAL A 189 -0.33 -0.84 -4.75
N ILE A 190 0.56 -0.68 -3.76
CA ILE A 190 1.90 -1.27 -3.80
C ILE A 190 1.84 -2.80 -3.87
N LEU A 191 0.94 -3.45 -3.11
CA LEU A 191 0.77 -4.91 -3.15
C LEU A 191 0.30 -5.40 -4.51
N ASP A 192 -0.60 -4.67 -5.18
CA ASP A 192 -1.00 -4.98 -6.56
C ASP A 192 0.19 -4.82 -7.53
N GLU A 193 0.98 -3.75 -7.39
CA GLU A 193 2.17 -3.54 -8.21
C GLU A 193 3.24 -4.63 -8.02
N ILE A 194 3.45 -5.10 -6.79
CA ILE A 194 4.33 -6.24 -6.48
C ILE A 194 3.87 -7.47 -7.25
N ARG A 195 2.57 -7.83 -7.15
CA ARG A 195 2.00 -8.99 -7.84
C ARG A 195 2.13 -8.90 -9.35
N VAL A 196 1.87 -7.71 -9.92
CA VAL A 196 2.06 -7.46 -11.35
C VAL A 196 3.52 -7.66 -11.74
N ASP A 197 4.48 -7.07 -10.99
CA ASP A 197 5.91 -7.22 -11.27
C ASP A 197 6.40 -8.67 -11.22
N GLU A 198 5.89 -9.47 -10.30
CA GLU A 198 6.22 -10.90 -10.20
C GLU A 198 5.63 -11.71 -11.37
N SER A 199 4.41 -11.40 -11.81
CA SER A 199 3.78 -12.08 -12.95
C SER A 199 4.52 -11.88 -14.29
N TRP A 200 5.25 -10.77 -14.42
CA TRP A 200 6.11 -10.52 -15.59
C TRP A 200 7.35 -11.42 -15.60
N ARG A 201 7.81 -11.90 -14.44
CA ARG A 201 9.01 -12.75 -14.33
C ARG A 201 8.76 -14.22 -14.58
N HIS A 202 7.56 -14.74 -14.34
CA HIS A 202 7.25 -16.14 -14.62
C HIS A 202 6.98 -16.41 -16.12
N ARG A 203 6.81 -15.37 -16.94
CA ARG A 203 6.54 -15.48 -18.38
C ARG A 203 7.76 -15.29 -19.28
N ASN A 204 8.91 -14.90 -18.72
CA ASN A 204 10.19 -14.75 -19.42
C ASN A 204 11.24 -15.65 -18.78
#